data_AF-A0A0Q6Q6L3-F1
#
_entry.id   AF-A0A0Q6Q6L3-F1
#
_cell.length_a   1.000
_cell.length_b   1.000
_cell.length_c   1.000
_cell.angle_alpha   90.00
_cell.angle_beta   90.00
_cell.angle_gamma   90.00
#
_symmetry.space_group_name_H-M   'P 1'
#
loop_
_entity.id
_entity.type
_entity.pdbx_description
1 polymer ?
#
loop_
_entity_poly.entity_id
_entity_poly.type
_entity_poly.pdbx_seq_one_letter_code
_entity_poly.pdbx_strand_id
1 'polypeptide(L)'
;MTIAEPLPTSLAAEAGDQLADFCLWPYEPLAPTARGLRSEAVLWAAAQLDPAGGRLLAVIRALQHELGRGQIVWGIKQAGGRLSYELYFYDYSRAERRMSLQRVLACLAPFAPSRLSIPDERPYFMFSIDIEPQGLEARRPIDEVNLYFGNPSTDLSSGLSYRLTAAGLEFANLYHFFHTRDDAAALRRKLVTSARLDAAEGVADLLLDPHKLGVVTVIANKRHSDGVYYSRVRASQMADFVVEHGYPSPLVSFVRAHLNRFAHLYFDLGVDYAMVDGRLEVAKTAVYGFA
;
A
#
# COMPACT_ATOMS: atom_id res chain seq x y z
N MET A 1 11.18 -20.40 -6.69
CA MET A 1 11.50 -20.26 -5.25
C MET A 1 10.33 -20.76 -4.44
N THR A 2 10.59 -21.41 -3.30
CA THR A 2 9.57 -21.89 -2.36
C THR A 2 9.63 -21.03 -1.11
N ILE A 3 8.47 -20.68 -0.54
CA ILE A 3 8.41 -19.96 0.73
C ILE A 3 8.76 -20.93 1.85
N ALA A 4 9.69 -20.53 2.71
CA ALA A 4 10.19 -21.39 3.79
C ALA A 4 9.09 -21.67 4.83
N GLU A 5 9.16 -22.83 5.47
CA GLU A 5 8.38 -23.18 6.66
C GLU A 5 9.35 -23.79 7.69
N PRO A 6 9.10 -23.66 9.01
CA PRO A 6 7.93 -23.00 9.61
C PRO A 6 7.98 -21.48 9.55
N LEU A 7 6.81 -20.84 9.50
CA LEU A 7 6.67 -19.39 9.67
C LEU A 7 7.30 -18.88 10.98
N PRO A 8 7.98 -17.72 10.98
CA PRO A 8 8.45 -17.07 12.20
C PRO A 8 7.32 -16.84 13.20
N THR A 9 7.58 -17.12 14.48
CA THR A 9 6.59 -16.95 15.56
C THR A 9 6.10 -15.52 15.71
N SER A 10 6.94 -14.53 15.37
CA SER A 10 6.59 -13.11 15.38
C SER A 10 5.48 -12.72 14.40
N LEU A 11 5.13 -13.60 13.46
CA LEU A 11 4.03 -13.40 12.51
C LEU A 11 2.69 -13.93 13.02
N ALA A 12 2.66 -14.63 14.16
CA ALA A 12 1.41 -15.02 14.79
C ALA A 12 0.68 -13.77 15.31
N ALA A 13 -0.63 -13.72 15.10
CA ALA A 13 -1.48 -12.68 15.68
C ALA A 13 -1.59 -12.87 17.20
N GLU A 14 -1.59 -11.76 17.93
CA GLU A 14 -1.68 -11.71 19.39
C GLU A 14 -2.94 -10.97 19.84
N ALA A 15 -3.41 -11.27 21.04
CA ALA A 15 -4.51 -10.52 21.65
C ALA A 15 -4.05 -9.09 21.93
N GLY A 16 -4.73 -8.10 21.34
CA GLY A 16 -4.37 -6.68 21.46
C GLY A 16 -3.54 -6.13 20.30
N ASP A 17 -3.25 -6.94 19.26
CA ASP A 17 -2.71 -6.41 18.00
C ASP A 17 -3.63 -5.31 17.46
N GLN A 18 -3.05 -4.15 17.15
CA GLN A 18 -3.77 -3.09 16.46
C GLN A 18 -4.09 -3.54 15.04
N LEU A 19 -5.33 -3.31 14.61
CA LEU A 19 -5.79 -3.58 13.26
C LEU A 19 -6.20 -2.26 12.63
N ALA A 20 -5.65 -1.96 11.46
CA ALA A 20 -5.95 -0.76 10.71
C ALA A 20 -5.80 -1.01 9.22
N ASP A 21 -6.53 -0.23 8.42
CA ASP A 21 -6.34 -0.19 6.97
C ASP A 21 -5.07 0.61 6.60
N PHE A 22 -4.78 0.68 5.30
CA PHE A 22 -3.67 1.47 4.77
C PHE A 22 -3.73 2.98 5.09
N CYS A 23 -4.83 3.53 5.61
CA CYS A 23 -4.95 4.90 6.11
C CYS A 23 -4.76 4.98 7.64
N LEU A 24 -4.37 3.89 8.29
CA LEU A 24 -4.33 3.74 9.74
C LEU A 24 -5.67 3.99 10.44
N TRP A 25 -6.80 3.86 9.73
CA TRP A 25 -8.09 3.91 10.40
C TRP A 25 -8.35 2.55 11.06
N PRO A 26 -8.59 2.53 12.39
CA PRO A 26 -8.74 1.28 13.11
C PRO A 26 -10.02 0.54 12.71
N TYR A 27 -10.02 -0.78 12.93
CA TYR A 27 -11.20 -1.62 12.79
C TYR A 27 -11.17 -2.80 13.76
N GLU A 28 -12.35 -3.35 14.05
CA GLU A 28 -12.49 -4.55 14.89
C GLU A 28 -12.23 -5.83 14.08
N PRO A 29 -11.62 -6.87 14.67
CA PRO A 29 -11.34 -8.12 13.97
C PRO A 29 -12.61 -8.77 13.42
N LEU A 30 -12.52 -9.31 12.20
CA LEU A 30 -13.67 -9.91 11.49
C LEU A 30 -14.01 -11.32 11.96
N ALA A 31 -13.09 -11.93 12.69
CA ALA A 31 -13.17 -13.29 13.23
C ALA A 31 -12.22 -13.37 14.43
N PRO A 32 -12.30 -14.43 15.26
CA PRO A 32 -11.35 -14.63 16.35
C PRO A 32 -9.90 -14.64 15.85
N THR A 33 -9.01 -13.93 16.57
CA THR A 33 -7.58 -13.82 16.22
C THR A 33 -6.75 -15.05 16.63
N ALA A 34 -7.34 -15.99 17.39
CA ALA A 34 -6.67 -17.18 17.86
C ALA A 34 -6.11 -18.01 16.69
N ARG A 35 -4.80 -18.30 16.72
CA ARG A 35 -4.04 -18.97 15.63
C ARG A 35 -3.98 -18.17 14.32
N GLY A 36 -4.42 -16.92 14.33
CA GLY A 36 -4.31 -16.01 13.21
C GLY A 36 -2.85 -15.69 12.85
N LEU A 37 -2.67 -15.13 11.67
CA LEU A 37 -1.41 -14.51 11.25
C LEU A 37 -1.62 -13.00 11.14
N ARG A 38 -0.60 -12.24 11.54
CA ARG A 38 -0.55 -10.82 11.25
C ARG A 38 -0.38 -10.59 9.74
N SER A 39 -0.77 -9.41 9.27
CA SER A 39 -0.73 -9.09 7.84
C SER A 39 0.70 -9.16 7.27
N GLU A 40 1.72 -8.87 8.09
CA GLU A 40 3.13 -8.95 7.73
C GLU A 40 3.55 -10.33 7.23
N ALA A 41 2.78 -11.40 7.49
CA ALA A 41 3.08 -12.72 6.94
C ALA A 41 3.04 -12.73 5.41
N VAL A 42 2.19 -11.91 4.78
CA VAL A 42 2.13 -11.74 3.32
C VAL A 42 3.38 -11.01 2.81
N LEU A 43 3.79 -9.93 3.48
CA LEU A 43 5.04 -9.22 3.16
C LEU A 43 6.26 -10.13 3.33
N TRP A 44 6.30 -10.90 4.41
CA TRP A 44 7.34 -11.87 4.68
C TRP A 44 7.44 -12.90 3.56
N ALA A 45 6.32 -13.52 3.18
CA ALA A 45 6.24 -14.48 2.09
C ALA A 45 6.69 -13.90 0.75
N ALA A 46 6.25 -12.68 0.43
CA ALA A 46 6.67 -11.99 -0.78
C ALA A 46 8.17 -11.70 -0.80
N ALA A 47 8.76 -11.30 0.33
CA ALA A 47 10.19 -11.05 0.45
C ALA A 47 11.03 -12.32 0.20
N GLN A 48 10.54 -13.51 0.56
CA GLN A 48 11.25 -14.78 0.30
C GLN A 48 11.42 -15.09 -1.21
N LEU A 49 10.71 -14.38 -2.08
CA LEU A 49 10.79 -14.55 -3.53
C LEU A 49 11.91 -13.73 -4.18
N ASP A 50 12.58 -12.87 -3.40
CA ASP A 50 13.77 -12.14 -3.83
C ASP A 50 14.99 -12.65 -3.04
N PRO A 51 16.10 -13.01 -3.68
CA PRO A 51 17.34 -13.40 -2.99
C PRO A 51 17.83 -12.35 -1.98
N ALA A 52 17.57 -11.06 -2.22
CA ALA A 52 17.91 -9.95 -1.33
C ALA A 52 16.77 -9.60 -0.34
N GLY A 53 15.65 -10.33 -0.33
CA GLY A 53 14.49 -10.05 0.50
C GLY A 53 14.76 -10.05 2.01
N GLY A 54 15.81 -10.74 2.46
CA GLY A 54 16.30 -10.66 3.83
C GLY A 54 16.64 -9.23 4.27
N ARG A 55 17.09 -8.36 3.35
CA ARG A 55 17.36 -6.93 3.62
C ARG A 55 16.09 -6.15 3.87
N LEU A 56 15.04 -6.38 3.06
CA LEU A 56 13.73 -5.76 3.28
C LEU A 56 13.20 -6.11 4.68
N LEU A 57 13.29 -7.39 5.07
CA LEU A 57 12.84 -7.82 6.40
C LEU A 57 13.71 -7.24 7.53
N ALA A 58 15.00 -7.00 7.29
CA ALA A 58 15.86 -6.30 8.24
C ALA A 58 15.47 -4.82 8.41
N VAL A 59 15.12 -4.15 7.30
CA VAL A 59 14.57 -2.78 7.33
C VAL A 59 13.28 -2.71 8.14
N ILE A 60 12.32 -3.61 7.89
CA ILE A 60 11.07 -3.65 8.65
C ILE A 60 11.34 -3.82 10.15
N ARG A 61 12.23 -4.73 10.54
CA ARG A 61 12.60 -4.92 11.96
C ARG A 61 13.25 -3.68 12.57
N ALA A 62 14.15 -3.01 11.84
CA ALA A 62 14.81 -1.79 12.31
C ALA A 62 13.78 -0.67 12.53
N LEU A 63 12.86 -0.50 11.58
CA LEU A 63 11.78 0.48 11.70
C LEU A 63 10.82 0.15 12.84
N GLN A 64 10.42 -1.11 13.01
CA GLN A 64 9.56 -1.52 14.14
C GLN A 64 10.25 -1.30 15.50
N HIS A 65 11.57 -1.48 15.59
CA HIS A 65 12.32 -1.20 16.81
C HIS A 65 12.37 0.30 17.12
N GLU A 66 12.56 1.14 16.10
CA GLU A 66 12.66 2.59 16.25
C GLU A 66 11.28 3.25 16.49
N LEU A 67 10.28 2.85 15.73
CA LEU A 67 8.98 3.52 15.66
C LEU A 67 7.93 2.85 16.55
N GLY A 68 8.13 1.58 16.88
CA GLY A 68 7.10 0.70 17.42
C GLY A 68 6.39 -0.07 16.31
N ARG A 69 5.75 -1.18 16.69
CA ARG A 69 4.85 -1.94 15.80
C ARG A 69 3.59 -1.14 15.50
N GLY A 70 3.04 -1.38 14.32
CA GLY A 70 1.81 -0.74 13.87
C GLY A 70 1.99 0.73 13.48
N GLN A 71 3.18 1.09 13.01
CA GLN A 71 3.49 2.43 12.51
C GLN A 71 3.86 2.43 11.02
N ILE A 72 3.83 1.27 10.38
CA ILE A 72 4.27 1.08 9.01
C ILE A 72 3.11 0.46 8.23
N VAL A 73 2.65 1.15 7.20
CA VAL A 73 1.85 0.51 6.15
C VAL A 73 2.81 0.04 5.08
N TRP A 74 2.63 -1.19 4.61
CA TRP A 74 3.43 -1.74 3.52
C TRP A 74 2.55 -1.98 2.31
N GLY A 75 3.13 -1.84 1.11
CA GLY A 75 2.51 -2.20 -0.16
C GLY A 75 3.41 -3.12 -0.97
N ILE A 76 2.86 -4.24 -1.44
CA ILE A 76 3.51 -5.15 -2.39
C ILE A 76 2.90 -4.86 -3.76
N LYS A 77 3.69 -4.22 -4.62
CA LYS A 77 3.32 -3.87 -5.99
C LYS A 77 3.71 -4.99 -6.94
N GLN A 78 2.85 -5.32 -7.88
CA GLN A 78 3.17 -6.14 -9.05
C GLN A 78 3.12 -5.23 -10.28
N ALA A 79 4.18 -5.27 -11.08
CA ALA A 79 4.16 -4.75 -12.44
C ALA A 79 5.12 -5.57 -13.33
N GLY A 80 4.69 -5.93 -14.55
CA GLY A 80 5.55 -6.62 -15.52
C GLY A 80 6.17 -7.93 -15.00
N GLY A 81 5.43 -8.67 -14.16
CA GLY A 81 5.90 -9.93 -13.57
C GLY A 81 6.93 -9.77 -12.44
N ARG A 82 7.17 -8.53 -11.97
CA ARG A 82 8.11 -8.23 -10.88
C ARG A 82 7.37 -7.67 -9.67
N LEU A 83 7.87 -8.01 -8.49
CA LEU A 83 7.42 -7.41 -7.24
C LEU A 83 8.31 -6.21 -6.88
N SER A 84 7.70 -5.15 -6.40
CA SER A 84 8.36 -4.04 -5.71
C SER A 84 7.60 -3.67 -4.44
N TYR A 85 8.23 -2.92 -3.55
CA TYR A 85 7.68 -2.65 -2.22
C TYR A 85 7.68 -1.16 -1.95
N GLU A 86 6.68 -0.69 -1.23
CA GLU A 86 6.61 0.68 -0.74
C GLU A 86 6.23 0.67 0.74
N LEU A 87 6.86 1.53 1.53
CA LEU A 87 6.55 1.73 2.94
C LEU A 87 5.96 3.10 3.13
N TYR A 88 4.87 3.19 3.88
CA TYR A 88 4.14 4.42 4.15
C TYR A 88 4.13 4.70 5.65
N PHE A 89 4.30 5.96 5.99
CA PHE A 89 4.39 6.46 7.36
C PHE A 89 3.43 7.62 7.52
N TYR A 90 2.54 7.52 8.51
CA TYR A 90 1.51 8.52 8.75
C TYR A 90 1.85 9.36 9.99
N ASP A 91 1.47 10.63 9.89
CA ASP A 91 1.41 11.55 11.02
C ASP A 91 0.20 12.48 10.91
N TYR A 92 -0.90 12.10 11.56
CA TYR A 92 -2.09 12.93 11.61
C TYR A 92 -1.95 14.18 12.49
N SER A 93 -0.89 14.30 13.30
CA SER A 93 -0.57 15.52 14.07
C SER A 93 0.04 16.63 13.19
N ARG A 94 0.49 16.28 11.97
CA ARG A 94 0.97 17.20 10.91
C ARG A 94 2.10 18.12 11.37
N ALA A 95 1.76 19.33 11.82
CA ALA A 95 2.71 20.35 12.26
C ALA A 95 3.24 20.06 13.69
N GLU A 96 2.50 19.28 14.49
CA GLU A 96 2.92 18.82 15.82
C GLU A 96 3.62 17.46 15.75
N ARG A 97 4.51 17.33 14.77
CA ARG A 97 5.05 16.07 14.25
C ARG A 97 5.65 15.15 15.30
N ARG A 98 5.29 13.86 15.23
CA ARG A 98 5.88 12.72 15.96
C ARG A 98 6.59 11.73 15.03
N MET A 99 6.17 11.67 13.78
CA MET A 99 6.71 10.81 12.72
C MET A 99 7.24 11.67 11.58
N SER A 100 8.56 11.93 11.57
CA SER A 100 9.22 12.72 10.53
C SER A 100 9.98 11.91 9.50
N LEU A 101 10.00 12.45 8.28
CA LEU A 101 10.81 11.91 7.19
C LEU A 101 12.27 11.74 7.63
N GLN A 102 12.83 12.74 8.30
CA GLN A 102 14.22 12.75 8.78
C GLN A 102 14.48 11.60 9.76
N ARG A 103 13.56 11.34 10.69
CA ARG A 103 13.68 10.24 11.65
C ARG A 103 13.71 8.89 10.92
N VAL A 104 12.83 8.70 9.95
CA VAL A 104 12.78 7.46 9.15
C VAL A 104 14.03 7.33 8.27
N LEU A 105 14.46 8.38 7.57
CA LEU A 105 15.68 8.35 6.76
C LEU A 105 16.94 8.08 7.59
N ALA A 106 17.01 8.60 8.83
CA ALA A 106 18.10 8.29 9.76
C ALA A 106 18.10 6.79 10.16
N CYS A 107 16.92 6.21 10.42
CA CYS A 107 16.77 4.78 10.68
C CYS A 107 17.17 3.92 9.46
N LEU A 108 16.85 4.38 8.25
CA LEU A 108 17.16 3.68 7.00
C LEU A 108 18.62 3.86 6.54
N ALA A 109 19.35 4.86 7.04
CA ALA A 109 20.69 5.21 6.56
C ALA A 109 21.72 4.05 6.52
N PRO A 110 21.73 3.09 7.47
CA PRO A 110 22.61 1.91 7.39
C PRO A 110 22.31 0.97 6.20
N PHE A 111 21.08 1.01 5.68
CA PHE A 111 20.61 0.16 4.57
C PHE A 111 20.62 0.91 3.24
N ALA A 112 20.15 2.16 3.23
CA ALA A 112 20.05 3.01 2.06
C ALA A 112 20.14 4.48 2.50
N PRO A 113 21.29 5.15 2.32
CA PRO A 113 21.47 6.52 2.77
C PRO A 113 20.62 7.49 1.95
N SER A 114 20.25 8.63 2.52
CA SER A 114 19.57 9.70 1.79
C SER A 114 20.18 11.06 2.12
N ARG A 115 20.09 11.97 1.15
CA ARG A 115 20.38 13.40 1.36
C ARG A 115 19.12 14.26 1.31
N LEU A 116 17.96 13.64 1.13
CA LEU A 116 16.70 14.36 1.09
C LEU A 116 16.34 14.89 2.47
N SER A 117 15.74 16.07 2.50
CA SER A 117 15.23 16.70 3.70
C SER A 117 14.10 17.64 3.34
N ILE A 118 13.17 17.86 4.27
CA ILE A 118 12.12 18.86 4.12
C ILE A 118 11.80 19.46 5.50
N PRO A 119 11.60 20.78 5.65
CA PRO A 119 11.33 21.37 6.96
C PRO A 119 10.17 20.70 7.68
N ASP A 120 10.32 20.47 9.00
CA ASP A 120 9.33 19.69 9.74
C ASP A 120 8.00 20.43 9.93
N GLU A 121 7.98 21.74 9.69
CA GLU A 121 6.77 22.57 9.75
C GLU A 121 5.87 22.39 8.50
N ARG A 122 6.38 21.75 7.44
CA ARG A 122 5.59 21.47 6.22
C ARG A 122 4.42 20.56 6.57
N PRO A 123 3.16 20.87 6.22
CA PRO A 123 1.99 20.18 6.76
C PRO A 123 1.64 18.87 6.03
N TYR A 124 2.64 18.07 5.64
CA TYR A 124 2.39 16.72 5.15
C TYR A 124 1.89 15.85 6.31
N PHE A 125 0.96 14.93 6.02
CA PHE A 125 0.39 14.00 7.01
C PHE A 125 0.81 12.55 6.75
N MET A 126 1.45 12.28 5.61
CA MET A 126 2.01 10.99 5.28
C MET A 126 3.20 11.18 4.34
N PHE A 127 4.12 10.24 4.37
CA PHE A 127 5.10 10.06 3.30
C PHE A 127 5.31 8.59 3.01
N SER A 128 5.85 8.29 1.83
CA SER A 128 6.20 6.93 1.43
C SER A 128 7.51 6.84 0.69
N ILE A 129 8.13 5.67 0.80
CA ILE A 129 9.44 5.35 0.26
C ILE A 129 9.34 4.02 -0.50
N ASP A 130 9.70 4.04 -1.78
CA ASP A 130 9.87 2.83 -2.55
C ASP A 130 11.14 2.11 -2.10
N ILE A 131 11.02 0.81 -1.80
CA ILE A 131 12.09 -0.04 -1.30
C ILE A 131 12.24 -1.24 -2.22
N GLU A 132 13.38 -1.35 -2.86
CA GLU A 132 13.76 -2.50 -3.68
C GLU A 132 14.80 -3.35 -2.95
N PRO A 133 14.57 -4.66 -2.72
CA PRO A 133 15.53 -5.51 -2.01
C PRO A 133 16.95 -5.47 -2.60
N GLN A 134 17.07 -5.50 -3.93
CA GLN A 134 18.36 -5.38 -4.62
C GLN A 134 19.01 -4.01 -4.43
N GLY A 135 18.20 -2.95 -4.36
CA GLY A 135 18.67 -1.60 -4.02
C GLY A 135 19.24 -1.54 -2.61
N LEU A 136 18.59 -2.19 -1.64
CA LEU A 136 19.09 -2.28 -0.26
C LEU A 136 20.41 -3.08 -0.17
N GLU A 137 20.53 -4.20 -0.89
CA GLU A 137 21.78 -4.98 -0.91
C GLU A 137 22.95 -4.16 -1.48
N ALA A 138 22.70 -3.40 -2.53
CA ALA A 138 23.66 -2.49 -3.13
C ALA A 138 23.86 -1.17 -2.35
N ARG A 139 23.10 -0.96 -1.25
CA ARG A 139 23.02 0.31 -0.51
C ARG A 139 22.78 1.52 -1.41
N ARG A 140 21.90 1.37 -2.41
CA ARG A 140 21.50 2.45 -3.31
C ARG A 140 20.89 3.58 -2.46
N PRO A 141 21.27 4.85 -2.69
CA PRO A 141 20.67 5.96 -1.96
C PRO A 141 19.17 6.08 -2.21
N ILE A 142 18.42 6.53 -1.20
CA ILE A 142 17.04 6.98 -1.38
C ILE A 142 17.11 8.42 -1.90
N ASP A 143 16.84 8.60 -3.18
CA ASP A 143 16.87 9.86 -3.91
C ASP A 143 15.47 10.40 -4.25
N GLU A 144 14.43 9.66 -3.88
CA GLU A 144 13.03 10.03 -4.02
C GLU A 144 12.16 9.59 -2.83
N VAL A 145 11.23 10.47 -2.43
CA VAL A 145 10.20 10.21 -1.41
C VAL A 145 8.89 10.82 -1.90
N ASN A 146 7.75 10.16 -1.70
CA ASN A 146 6.44 10.77 -1.94
C ASN A 146 5.90 11.39 -0.65
N LEU A 147 5.50 12.65 -0.68
CA LEU A 147 4.92 13.38 0.44
C LEU A 147 3.44 13.65 0.18
N TYR A 148 2.60 13.50 1.20
CA TYR A 148 1.15 13.60 1.06
C TYR A 148 0.59 14.73 1.94
N PHE A 149 -0.19 15.60 1.30
CA PHE A 149 -0.78 16.80 1.89
C PHE A 149 -2.29 16.72 1.83
N GLY A 150 -2.95 17.29 2.84
CA GLY A 150 -4.41 17.36 2.85
C GLY A 150 -4.91 18.27 1.72
N ASN A 151 -5.97 17.85 1.06
CA ASN A 151 -6.73 18.67 0.14
C ASN A 151 -8.14 18.86 0.75
N PRO A 152 -8.45 20.03 1.31
CA PRO A 152 -9.77 20.26 1.90
C PRO A 152 -10.89 19.96 0.90
N SER A 153 -11.79 19.04 1.27
CA SER A 153 -12.95 18.64 0.49
C SER A 153 -14.19 18.54 1.37
N THR A 154 -15.38 18.57 0.75
CA THR A 154 -16.66 18.30 1.44
C THR A 154 -16.95 16.82 1.64
N ASP A 155 -16.24 15.95 0.91
CA ASP A 155 -16.35 14.49 0.98
C ASP A 155 -15.43 13.90 2.06
N LEU A 156 -15.48 12.57 2.28
CA LEU A 156 -14.72 11.82 3.30
C LEU A 156 -13.26 12.30 3.47
N SER A 157 -12.52 12.44 2.37
CA SER A 157 -11.17 13.04 2.34
C SER A 157 -10.69 13.25 0.90
N SER A 158 -9.73 14.16 0.72
CA SER A 158 -8.90 14.25 -0.49
C SER A 158 -7.45 14.54 -0.10
N GLY A 159 -6.52 14.09 -0.94
CA GLY A 159 -5.08 14.26 -0.72
C GLY A 159 -4.32 14.58 -1.99
N LEU A 160 -3.23 15.35 -1.85
CA LEU A 160 -2.26 15.63 -2.89
C LEU A 160 -0.98 14.88 -2.57
N SER A 161 -0.32 14.26 -3.56
CA SER A 161 1.04 13.80 -3.41
C SER A 161 2.04 14.61 -4.22
N TYR A 162 3.22 14.80 -3.66
CA TYR A 162 4.36 15.43 -4.28
C TYR A 162 5.57 14.51 -4.17
N ARG A 163 6.31 14.36 -5.26
CA ARG A 163 7.62 13.71 -5.27
C ARG A 163 8.66 14.71 -4.77
N LEU A 164 9.40 14.35 -3.73
CA LEU A 164 10.55 15.06 -3.24
C LEU A 164 11.81 14.40 -3.80
N THR A 165 12.60 15.16 -4.56
CA THR A 165 13.92 14.76 -5.05
C THR A 165 14.93 15.86 -4.75
N ALA A 166 16.20 15.67 -5.17
CA ALA A 166 17.20 16.74 -5.10
C ALA A 166 16.82 18.00 -5.93
N ALA A 167 15.94 17.86 -6.92
CA ALA A 167 15.44 18.99 -7.72
C ALA A 167 14.30 19.78 -7.02
N GLY A 168 13.76 19.26 -5.92
CA GLY A 168 12.66 19.88 -5.17
C GLY A 168 11.37 19.05 -5.23
N LEU A 169 10.25 19.74 -5.05
CA LEU A 169 8.91 19.14 -5.03
C LEU A 169 8.25 19.20 -6.41
N GLU A 170 7.79 18.05 -6.88
CA GLU A 170 6.99 17.92 -8.10
C GLU A 170 5.62 17.34 -7.75
N PHE A 171 4.53 17.99 -8.18
CA PHE A 171 3.19 17.43 -8.02
C PHE A 171 3.07 16.11 -8.78
N ALA A 172 2.55 15.08 -8.12
CA ALA A 172 2.47 13.73 -8.67
C ALA A 172 1.02 13.27 -8.86
N ASN A 173 0.25 13.21 -7.77
CA ASN A 173 -1.08 12.60 -7.78
C ASN A 173 -2.11 13.39 -6.96
N LEU A 174 -3.39 13.21 -7.32
CA LEU A 174 -4.56 13.68 -6.57
C LEU A 174 -5.45 12.49 -6.20
N TYR A 175 -5.85 12.39 -4.94
CA TYR A 175 -6.66 11.30 -4.39
C TYR A 175 -8.01 11.80 -3.90
N HIS A 176 -9.07 11.03 -4.15
CA HIS A 176 -10.42 11.27 -3.63
C HIS A 176 -10.95 10.01 -2.97
N PHE A 177 -11.45 10.12 -1.75
CA PHE A 177 -11.94 9.01 -0.95
C PHE A 177 -13.46 9.01 -0.91
N PHE A 178 -14.04 7.81 -1.00
CA PHE A 178 -15.49 7.60 -1.02
C PHE A 178 -15.85 6.46 -0.08
N HIS A 179 -16.89 6.62 0.74
CA HIS A 179 -17.56 5.47 1.33
C HIS A 179 -18.23 4.69 0.20
N THR A 180 -17.71 3.50 -0.11
CA THR A 180 -18.00 2.82 -1.38
C THR A 180 -19.49 2.68 -1.66
N ARG A 181 -20.28 2.31 -0.64
CA ARG A 181 -21.72 2.13 -0.75
C ARG A 181 -22.48 3.46 -0.71
N ASP A 182 -22.15 4.31 0.26
CA ASP A 182 -22.94 5.49 0.57
C ASP A 182 -22.72 6.61 -0.47
N ASP A 183 -21.53 6.64 -1.09
CA ASP A 183 -21.11 7.61 -2.11
C ASP A 183 -21.08 7.02 -3.53
N ALA A 184 -21.71 5.85 -3.77
CA ALA A 184 -21.56 5.08 -5.01
C ALA A 184 -21.76 5.92 -6.30
N ALA A 185 -22.74 6.83 -6.30
CA ALA A 185 -22.99 7.71 -7.45
C ALA A 185 -21.87 8.74 -7.66
N ALA A 186 -21.33 9.32 -6.58
CA ALA A 186 -20.22 10.26 -6.63
C ALA A 186 -18.92 9.57 -7.03
N LEU A 187 -18.65 8.39 -6.45
CA LEU A 187 -17.53 7.51 -6.82
C LEU A 187 -17.53 7.21 -8.32
N ARG A 188 -18.67 6.73 -8.85
CA ARG A 188 -18.79 6.42 -10.28
C ARG A 188 -18.57 7.66 -11.15
N ARG A 189 -19.14 8.82 -10.78
CA ARG A 189 -18.91 10.09 -11.50
C ARG A 189 -17.43 10.49 -11.48
N LYS A 190 -16.75 10.34 -10.34
CA LYS A 190 -15.32 10.66 -10.23
C LYS A 190 -14.45 9.74 -11.08
N LEU A 191 -14.83 8.47 -11.21
CA LEU A 191 -14.14 7.50 -12.04
C LEU A 191 -14.30 7.82 -13.53
N VAL A 192 -15.53 8.02 -14.00
CA VAL A 192 -15.81 8.28 -15.44
C VAL A 192 -15.36 9.67 -15.92
N THR A 193 -14.95 10.55 -15.00
CA THR A 193 -14.33 11.84 -15.33
C THR A 193 -12.81 11.77 -15.43
N SER A 194 -12.24 10.56 -15.36
CA SER A 194 -10.83 10.33 -15.63
C SER A 194 -10.46 10.78 -17.05
N ALA A 195 -9.37 11.56 -17.18
CA ALA A 195 -8.78 11.91 -18.47
C ALA A 195 -8.06 10.72 -19.14
N ARG A 196 -8.02 9.56 -18.47
CA ARG A 196 -7.35 8.33 -18.88
C ARG A 196 -8.32 7.19 -19.16
N LEU A 197 -9.61 7.44 -19.04
CA LEU A 197 -10.67 6.46 -19.28
C LEU A 197 -11.48 6.90 -20.50
N ASP A 198 -11.57 6.02 -21.50
CA ASP A 198 -12.49 6.25 -22.61
C ASP A 198 -13.92 6.01 -22.14
N ALA A 199 -14.89 6.66 -22.77
CA ALA A 199 -16.31 6.48 -22.48
C ALA A 199 -16.86 5.09 -22.91
N ALA A 200 -15.99 4.10 -23.14
CA ALA A 200 -16.38 2.76 -23.52
C ALA A 200 -17.25 2.13 -22.44
N GLU A 201 -18.38 1.58 -22.87
CA GLU A 201 -19.38 0.97 -21.98
C GLU A 201 -18.75 -0.20 -21.20
N GLY A 202 -19.04 -0.27 -19.90
CA GLY A 202 -18.61 -1.35 -19.01
C GLY A 202 -17.22 -1.21 -18.37
N VAL A 203 -16.34 -0.31 -18.83
CA VAL A 203 -14.98 -0.19 -18.23
C VAL A 203 -15.04 0.25 -16.76
N ALA A 204 -15.90 1.20 -16.44
CA ALA A 204 -16.13 1.62 -15.05
C ALA A 204 -16.67 0.48 -14.18
N ASP A 205 -17.46 -0.42 -14.76
CA ASP A 205 -18.07 -1.53 -14.03
C ASP A 205 -17.06 -2.66 -13.78
N LEU A 206 -16.02 -2.82 -14.63
CA LEU A 206 -14.88 -3.69 -14.36
C LEU A 206 -14.03 -3.21 -13.18
N LEU A 207 -13.85 -1.89 -13.06
CA LEU A 207 -13.10 -1.25 -11.97
C LEU A 207 -13.94 -1.09 -10.69
N LEU A 208 -15.27 -1.11 -10.79
CA LEU A 208 -16.18 -1.03 -9.64
C LEU A 208 -16.91 -2.34 -9.41
N ASP A 209 -16.30 -3.47 -9.79
CA ASP A 209 -16.85 -4.81 -9.58
C ASP A 209 -17.16 -5.01 -8.09
N PRO A 210 -18.43 -5.22 -7.71
CA PRO A 210 -18.84 -5.40 -6.32
C PRO A 210 -18.09 -6.50 -5.58
N HIS A 211 -17.56 -7.52 -6.29
CA HIS A 211 -16.78 -8.58 -5.68
C HIS A 211 -15.38 -8.13 -5.23
N LYS A 212 -14.88 -7.00 -5.76
CA LYS A 212 -13.57 -6.41 -5.41
C LYS A 212 -13.70 -5.27 -4.39
N LEU A 213 -14.89 -4.69 -4.28
CA LEU A 213 -15.14 -3.53 -3.45
C LEU A 213 -14.98 -3.84 -1.95
N GLY A 214 -14.36 -2.89 -1.25
CA GLY A 214 -14.29 -2.84 0.21
C GLY A 214 -15.17 -1.71 0.78
N VAL A 215 -14.86 -1.28 2.01
CA VAL A 215 -15.64 -0.25 2.72
C VAL A 215 -15.38 1.15 2.16
N VAL A 216 -14.14 1.44 1.75
CA VAL A 216 -13.74 2.72 1.20
C VAL A 216 -13.07 2.50 -0.16
N THR A 217 -13.43 3.32 -1.14
CA THR A 217 -12.80 3.30 -2.47
C THR A 217 -12.11 4.63 -2.72
N VAL A 218 -10.88 4.59 -3.22
CA VAL A 218 -10.08 5.77 -3.53
C VAL A 218 -9.83 5.85 -5.02
N ILE A 219 -10.13 7.01 -5.62
CA ILE A 219 -9.77 7.29 -7.01
C ILE A 219 -8.55 8.21 -7.02
N ALA A 220 -7.48 7.78 -7.70
CA ALA A 220 -6.27 8.55 -7.88
C ALA A 220 -6.12 9.00 -9.32
N ASN A 221 -5.87 10.29 -9.52
CA ASN A 221 -5.39 10.82 -10.79
C ASN A 221 -3.87 10.94 -10.74
N LYS A 222 -3.16 10.33 -11.69
CA LYS A 222 -1.69 10.34 -11.74
C LYS A 222 -1.18 10.80 -13.10
N ARG A 223 0.12 11.08 -13.15
CA ARG A 223 0.77 11.61 -14.36
C ARG A 223 0.63 10.69 -15.58
N HIS A 224 0.83 9.38 -15.41
CA HIS A 224 0.94 8.42 -16.52
C HIS A 224 -0.17 7.35 -16.53
N SER A 225 -0.97 7.28 -15.47
CA SER A 225 -2.07 6.34 -15.29
C SER A 225 -3.07 6.96 -14.32
N ASP A 226 -4.24 6.36 -14.18
CA ASP A 226 -5.10 6.61 -13.01
C ASP A 226 -5.14 5.36 -12.13
N GLY A 227 -5.71 5.47 -10.94
CA GLY A 227 -5.78 4.34 -10.01
C GLY A 227 -7.11 4.24 -9.27
N VAL A 228 -7.50 3.01 -8.97
CA VAL A 228 -8.57 2.68 -8.03
C VAL A 228 -7.98 1.87 -6.89
N TYR A 229 -8.30 2.24 -5.65
CA TYR A 229 -7.90 1.51 -4.47
C TYR A 229 -9.12 1.08 -3.68
N TYR A 230 -9.11 -0.17 -3.23
CA TYR A 230 -10.19 -0.79 -2.47
C TYR A 230 -9.69 -1.03 -1.06
N SER A 231 -10.22 -0.30 -0.11
CA SER A 231 -9.83 -0.38 1.29
C SER A 231 -10.79 -1.25 2.08
N ARG A 232 -10.23 -2.04 3.00
CA ARG A 232 -10.95 -3.01 3.82
C ARG A 232 -11.65 -4.11 3.02
N VAL A 233 -10.90 -4.82 2.19
CA VAL A 233 -11.35 -6.05 1.52
C VAL A 233 -11.01 -7.29 2.34
N ARG A 234 -11.83 -8.33 2.26
CA ARG A 234 -11.61 -9.59 2.97
C ARG A 234 -10.38 -10.32 2.42
N ALA A 235 -9.76 -11.15 3.26
CA ALA A 235 -8.64 -12.01 2.84
C ALA A 235 -8.97 -12.89 1.62
N SER A 236 -10.23 -13.33 1.46
CA SER A 236 -10.67 -14.10 0.27
C SER A 236 -10.63 -13.26 -1.00
N GLN A 237 -11.06 -12.00 -0.94
CA GLN A 237 -11.01 -11.08 -2.07
C GLN A 237 -9.55 -10.78 -2.45
N MET A 238 -8.68 -10.60 -1.46
CA MET A 238 -7.23 -10.45 -1.69
C MET A 238 -6.62 -11.72 -2.32
N ALA A 239 -7.06 -12.91 -1.92
CA ALA A 239 -6.60 -14.17 -2.50
C ALA A 239 -7.01 -14.33 -3.97
N ASP A 240 -8.22 -13.90 -4.33
CA ASP A 240 -8.69 -13.88 -5.73
C ASP A 240 -7.93 -12.83 -6.54
N PHE A 241 -7.70 -11.65 -5.96
CA PHE A 241 -6.97 -10.55 -6.58
C PHE A 241 -5.53 -10.93 -6.99
N VAL A 242 -4.78 -11.58 -6.10
CA VAL A 242 -3.40 -11.98 -6.43
C VAL A 242 -3.34 -13.04 -7.53
N VAL A 243 -4.40 -13.84 -7.69
CA VAL A 243 -4.54 -14.81 -8.78
C VAL A 243 -4.89 -14.11 -10.08
N GLU A 244 -5.91 -13.25 -10.06
CA GLU A 244 -6.40 -12.50 -11.23
C GLU A 244 -5.27 -11.66 -11.86
N HIS A 245 -4.44 -11.03 -11.04
CA HIS A 245 -3.38 -10.13 -11.50
C HIS A 245 -2.01 -10.80 -11.64
N GLY A 246 -1.95 -12.14 -11.63
CA GLY A 246 -0.74 -12.88 -11.98
C GLY A 246 0.44 -12.63 -11.04
N TYR A 247 0.19 -12.54 -9.72
CA TYR A 247 1.26 -12.54 -8.74
C TYR A 247 2.01 -13.89 -8.78
N PRO A 248 3.28 -13.94 -8.33
CA PRO A 248 4.06 -15.17 -8.39
C PRO A 248 3.35 -16.36 -7.71
N SER A 249 3.31 -17.50 -8.40
CA SER A 249 2.58 -18.70 -7.92
C SER A 249 2.91 -19.11 -6.48
N PRO A 250 4.17 -19.04 -5.99
CA PRO A 250 4.46 -19.34 -4.59
C PRO A 250 3.71 -18.43 -3.60
N LEU A 251 3.60 -17.13 -3.89
CA LEU A 251 2.87 -16.18 -3.05
C LEU A 251 1.36 -16.47 -3.09
N VAL A 252 0.81 -16.76 -4.27
CA VAL A 252 -0.58 -17.18 -4.44
C VAL A 252 -0.88 -18.43 -3.62
N SER A 253 -0.03 -19.45 -3.70
CA SER A 253 -0.15 -20.69 -2.91
C SER A 253 -0.09 -20.41 -1.41
N PHE A 254 0.80 -19.53 -0.97
CA PHE A 254 0.92 -19.14 0.43
C PHE A 254 -0.35 -18.47 0.96
N VAL A 255 -0.85 -17.46 0.26
CA VAL A 255 -2.08 -16.74 0.66
C VAL A 255 -3.26 -17.71 0.75
N ARG A 256 -3.42 -18.61 -0.23
CA ARG A 256 -4.49 -19.61 -0.23
C ARG A 256 -4.35 -20.63 0.89
N ALA A 257 -3.14 -21.12 1.15
CA ALA A 257 -2.89 -22.10 2.21
C ALA A 257 -3.17 -21.55 3.61
N HIS A 258 -2.96 -20.25 3.82
CA HIS A 258 -3.13 -19.58 5.11
C HIS A 258 -4.41 -18.73 5.18
N LEU A 259 -5.33 -18.85 4.23
CA LEU A 259 -6.52 -17.99 4.11
C LEU A 259 -7.34 -17.91 5.40
N ASN A 260 -7.58 -19.05 6.06
CA ASN A 260 -8.32 -19.11 7.32
C ASN A 260 -7.60 -18.36 8.46
N ARG A 261 -6.27 -18.29 8.43
CA ARG A 261 -5.48 -17.57 9.44
C ARG A 261 -5.51 -16.06 9.23
N PHE A 262 -5.91 -15.60 8.05
CA PHE A 262 -6.12 -14.19 7.72
C PHE A 262 -7.59 -13.76 7.84
N ALA A 263 -8.51 -14.66 8.19
CA ALA A 263 -9.95 -14.37 8.22
C ALA A 263 -10.37 -13.25 9.19
N HIS A 264 -9.52 -12.94 10.18
CA HIS A 264 -9.74 -11.85 11.13
C HIS A 264 -9.29 -10.47 10.61
N LEU A 265 -8.59 -10.42 9.46
CA LEU A 265 -8.01 -9.21 8.89
C LEU A 265 -8.82 -8.69 7.70
N TYR A 266 -8.71 -7.38 7.51
CA TYR A 266 -8.86 -6.76 6.22
C TYR A 266 -7.49 -6.58 5.55
N PHE A 267 -7.52 -6.43 4.22
CA PHE A 267 -6.40 -5.95 3.41
C PHE A 267 -6.90 -4.77 2.57
N ASP A 268 -5.98 -4.05 1.94
CA ASP A 268 -6.32 -3.05 0.92
C ASP A 268 -5.65 -3.42 -0.40
N LEU A 269 -6.26 -3.01 -1.50
CA LEU A 269 -5.84 -3.36 -2.86
C LEU A 269 -5.74 -2.10 -3.70
N GLY A 270 -4.88 -2.10 -4.71
CA GLY A 270 -4.73 -1.00 -5.65
C GLY A 270 -4.56 -1.49 -7.09
N VAL A 271 -5.16 -0.79 -8.04
CA VAL A 271 -5.04 -1.03 -9.48
C VAL A 271 -4.73 0.29 -10.16
N ASP A 272 -3.56 0.37 -10.79
CA ASP A 272 -3.21 1.44 -11.71
C ASP A 272 -3.55 1.00 -13.14
N TYR A 273 -4.32 1.82 -13.84
CA TYR A 273 -4.84 1.52 -15.16
C TYR A 273 -4.68 2.68 -16.13
N ALA A 274 -4.74 2.36 -17.42
CA ALA A 274 -4.85 3.31 -18.52
C ALA A 274 -5.62 2.66 -19.67
N MET A 275 -6.13 3.48 -20.59
CA MET A 275 -6.59 2.97 -21.89
C MET A 275 -5.41 2.89 -22.87
N VAL A 276 -5.23 1.72 -23.48
CA VAL A 276 -4.26 1.48 -24.56
C VAL A 276 -5.01 0.83 -25.71
N ASP A 277 -4.95 1.43 -26.89
CA ASP A 277 -5.65 0.97 -28.10
C ASP A 277 -7.14 0.65 -27.87
N GLY A 278 -7.83 1.49 -27.07
CA GLY A 278 -9.26 1.34 -26.75
C GLY A 278 -9.59 0.22 -25.76
N ARG A 279 -8.59 -0.35 -25.08
CA ARG A 279 -8.76 -1.39 -24.05
C ARG A 279 -8.24 -0.90 -22.70
N LEU A 280 -8.92 -1.34 -21.64
CA LEU A 280 -8.44 -1.14 -20.28
C LEU A 280 -7.21 -2.03 -20.06
N GLU A 281 -6.07 -1.41 -19.82
CA GLU A 281 -4.85 -2.09 -19.40
C GLU A 281 -4.53 -1.79 -17.94
N VAL A 282 -4.23 -2.84 -17.19
CA VAL A 282 -3.73 -2.76 -15.82
C VAL A 282 -2.21 -2.78 -15.85
N ALA A 283 -1.59 -1.63 -15.57
CA ALA A 283 -0.15 -1.48 -15.63
C ALA A 283 0.55 -1.95 -14.34
N LYS A 284 -0.13 -1.81 -13.21
CA LYS A 284 0.40 -2.16 -11.88
C LYS A 284 -0.73 -2.45 -10.92
N THR A 285 -0.55 -3.44 -10.07
CA THR A 285 -1.44 -3.70 -8.93
C THR A 285 -0.70 -3.69 -7.62
N ALA A 286 -1.41 -3.55 -6.51
CA ALA A 286 -0.80 -3.58 -5.18
C ALA A 286 -1.71 -4.28 -4.16
N VAL A 287 -1.07 -4.95 -3.20
CA VAL A 287 -1.69 -5.44 -1.96
C VAL A 287 -1.06 -4.70 -0.80
N TYR A 288 -1.87 -4.21 0.12
CA TYR A 288 -1.43 -3.44 1.27
C TYR A 288 -1.79 -4.15 2.57
N GLY A 289 -1.00 -3.84 3.59
CA GLY A 289 -1.29 -4.19 4.97
C GLY A 289 -0.45 -3.37 5.94
N PHE A 290 -0.35 -3.88 7.15
CA PHE A 290 0.09 -3.14 8.33
C PHE A 290 1.18 -3.89 9.10
N ALA A 291 2.18 -3.18 9.62
CA ALA A 291 3.34 -3.71 10.36
C ALA A 291 3.78 -2.81 11.53
#